data_AF-A0A9Q8UT48-F1
#
_entry.id   AF-A0A9Q8UT48-F1
#
_cell.length_a   1.000
_cell.length_b   1.000
_cell.length_c   1.000
_cell.angle_alpha   90.00
_cell.angle_beta   90.00
_cell.angle_gamma   90.00
#
_symmetry.space_group_name_H-M   'P 1'
#
loop_
_entity.id
_entity.type
_entity.pdbx_description
1 polymer ?
#
loop_
_entity_poly.entity_id
_entity_poly.type
_entity_poly.pdbx_seq_one_letter_code
_entity_poly.pdbx_strand_id
1 'polypeptide(L)'
;MHVFLGVECGKAHPSTSYSSWDEILAYFQGITTKSELYKYIKLQHKFESAIWNEDEGIWTVKVKDLVTGDVFNDWVHIVINGTGILNNWKWPDVPGLHDFKGDLFHSAVWQTDYDLKNKSVAVIGNGSSGIQIVAAIQPGETYFAKLPPSTFFSDNSTEVKSLVTFIRSPTWITAGFAQSHAGPGGKNYAFSQAQKDEFRGNAGHYSEYRKGIEGELNARFKFVIADSPEQEEARQFSKLEMQTKLKDEKILKHLMPDNFAVGCRMLTPGNGYLEALTEDNVRVVVDSIQNVQANGILLKNGELLEVDTIICATGFDLSFCPRFDLIGRDGIAIHEK
;
A
#
# COMPACT_ATOMS: atom_id res chain seq x y z
N MET A 1 -4.23 2.85 -13.58
CA MET A 1 -5.68 2.74 -13.85
C MET A 1 -5.99 1.96 -15.13
N HIS A 2 -5.29 2.20 -16.24
CA HIS A 2 -5.55 1.59 -17.55
C HIS A 2 -5.76 0.07 -17.59
N VAL A 3 -5.01 -0.70 -16.79
CA VAL A 3 -5.08 -2.18 -16.73
C VAL A 3 -5.76 -2.69 -15.45
N PHE A 4 -5.78 -1.88 -14.38
CA PHE A 4 -6.24 -2.30 -13.05
C PHE A 4 -7.72 -2.04 -12.76
N LEU A 5 -8.38 -1.17 -13.52
CA LEU A 5 -9.77 -0.75 -13.26
C LEU A 5 -10.69 -1.16 -14.43
N GLY A 6 -11.87 -1.67 -14.09
CA GLY A 6 -12.87 -2.16 -15.04
C GLY A 6 -13.37 -1.07 -16.00
N VAL A 7 -13.57 -1.41 -17.27
CA VAL A 7 -13.70 -0.45 -18.39
C VAL A 7 -15.10 0.20 -18.49
N GLU A 8 -15.96 0.10 -17.47
CA GLU A 8 -17.35 0.54 -17.61
C GLU A 8 -17.51 2.06 -17.78
N CYS A 9 -16.50 2.86 -17.42
CA CYS A 9 -16.53 4.31 -17.61
C CYS A 9 -15.51 4.75 -18.67
N GLY A 10 -15.85 4.54 -19.94
CA GLY A 10 -15.05 4.87 -21.13
C GLY A 10 -14.77 6.37 -21.39
N LYS A 11 -14.55 7.18 -20.34
CA LYS A 11 -14.16 8.60 -20.42
C LYS A 11 -13.15 9.05 -19.37
N ALA A 12 -12.88 8.24 -18.34
CA ALA A 12 -11.88 8.57 -17.34
C ALA A 12 -10.51 8.07 -17.81
N HIS A 13 -9.67 8.98 -18.30
CA HIS A 13 -8.28 8.69 -18.58
C HIS A 13 -7.45 9.20 -17.39
N PRO A 14 -6.60 8.35 -16.79
CA PRO A 14 -5.73 8.78 -15.71
C PRO A 14 -4.79 9.88 -16.17
N SER A 15 -4.40 10.70 -15.21
CA SER A 15 -3.47 11.80 -15.35
C SER A 15 -2.03 11.31 -15.51
N THR A 16 -1.69 10.17 -14.91
CA THR A 16 -0.36 9.57 -14.85
C THR A 16 -0.37 8.07 -15.18
N SER A 17 0.78 7.51 -15.57
CA SER A 17 0.92 6.08 -15.88
C SER A 17 0.61 5.17 -14.68
N TYR A 18 1.07 5.57 -13.49
CA TYR A 18 0.61 5.05 -12.19
C TYR A 18 -0.27 6.10 -11.50
N SER A 19 -1.54 5.77 -11.32
CA SER A 19 -2.53 6.62 -10.65
C SER A 19 -2.28 6.68 -9.15
N SER A 20 -2.45 7.87 -8.57
CA SER A 20 -2.47 8.08 -7.13
C SER A 20 -3.78 7.60 -6.50
N TRP A 21 -3.79 7.47 -5.16
CA TRP A 21 -4.95 6.93 -4.43
C TRP A 21 -6.20 7.80 -4.56
N ASP A 22 -6.04 9.13 -4.61
CA ASP A 22 -7.11 10.11 -4.73
C ASP A 22 -7.74 10.11 -6.13
N GLU A 23 -6.93 9.93 -7.17
CA GLU A 23 -7.43 9.70 -8.53
C GLU A 23 -8.23 8.39 -8.60
N ILE A 24 -7.74 7.33 -7.96
CA ILE A 24 -8.45 6.05 -7.86
C ILE A 24 -9.76 6.20 -7.07
N LEU A 25 -9.74 6.93 -5.96
CA LEU A 25 -10.93 7.20 -5.14
C LEU A 25 -11.96 8.01 -5.93
N ALA A 26 -11.54 9.11 -6.55
CA ALA A 26 -12.39 9.96 -7.38
C ALA A 26 -13.01 9.17 -8.54
N TYR A 27 -12.24 8.26 -9.14
CA TYR A 27 -12.75 7.35 -10.17
C TYR A 27 -13.89 6.47 -9.66
N PHE A 28 -13.72 5.79 -8.52
CA PHE A 28 -14.77 4.94 -7.94
C PHE A 28 -15.99 5.75 -7.46
N GLN A 29 -15.78 6.91 -6.84
CA GLN A 29 -16.86 7.83 -6.47
C GLN A 29 -17.62 8.32 -7.70
N GLY A 30 -16.92 8.60 -8.80
CA GLY A 30 -17.49 8.98 -10.09
C GLY A 30 -18.38 7.87 -10.67
N ILE A 31 -17.93 6.61 -10.66
CA ILE A 31 -18.75 5.46 -11.07
C ILE A 31 -19.99 5.35 -10.18
N THR A 32 -19.80 5.40 -8.86
CA THR A 32 -20.87 5.27 -7.88
C THR A 32 -21.96 6.33 -8.08
N THR A 33 -21.54 7.57 -8.36
CA THR A 33 -22.46 8.68 -8.66
C THR A 33 -23.18 8.48 -9.99
N LYS A 34 -22.43 8.20 -11.07
CA LYS A 34 -22.95 8.07 -12.43
C LYS A 34 -23.94 6.90 -12.56
N SER A 35 -23.68 5.81 -11.85
CA SER A 35 -24.52 4.61 -11.83
C SER A 35 -25.58 4.66 -10.73
N GLU A 36 -25.76 5.81 -10.05
CA GLU A 36 -26.72 6.03 -8.97
C GLU A 36 -26.67 4.98 -7.84
N LEU A 37 -25.49 4.46 -7.52
CA LEU A 37 -25.35 3.33 -6.60
C LEU A 37 -25.48 3.73 -5.13
N TYR A 38 -25.31 5.02 -4.78
CA TYR A 38 -25.42 5.49 -3.40
C TYR A 38 -26.78 5.20 -2.75
N LYS A 39 -27.86 5.03 -3.54
CA LYS A 39 -29.18 4.63 -3.00
C LYS A 39 -29.19 3.22 -2.39
N TYR A 40 -28.23 2.37 -2.76
CA TYR A 40 -28.06 1.01 -2.25
C TYR A 40 -26.93 0.89 -1.21
N ILE A 41 -26.16 1.95 -0.98
CA ILE A 41 -24.98 1.93 -0.11
C ILE A 41 -25.31 2.63 1.21
N LYS A 42 -25.07 1.95 2.32
CA LYS A 42 -25.13 2.53 3.66
C LYS A 42 -23.71 2.69 4.19
N LEU A 43 -23.19 3.92 4.12
CA LEU A 43 -21.92 4.29 4.75
C LEU A 43 -22.11 4.45 6.26
N GLN A 44 -21.01 4.46 7.01
CA GLN A 44 -21.03 4.58 8.49
C GLN A 44 -21.85 3.48 9.18
N HIS A 45 -21.99 2.32 8.54
CA HIS A 45 -22.64 1.13 9.09
C HIS A 45 -21.61 0.00 9.16
N LYS A 46 -21.43 -0.57 10.33
CA LYS A 46 -20.55 -1.72 10.55
C LYS A 46 -21.39 -3.00 10.57
N PHE A 47 -21.11 -3.90 9.63
CA PHE A 47 -21.67 -5.25 9.63
C PHE A 47 -20.97 -6.07 10.73
N GLU A 48 -21.72 -6.55 11.72
CA GLU A 48 -21.17 -7.21 12.92
C GLU A 48 -21.29 -8.73 12.86
N SER A 49 -22.38 -9.26 12.31
CA SER A 49 -22.56 -10.71 12.18
C SER A 49 -23.55 -11.10 11.07
N ALA A 50 -23.40 -12.33 10.56
CA ALA A 50 -24.38 -13.04 9.76
C ALA A 50 -24.51 -14.49 10.27
N ILE A 51 -25.72 -14.89 10.63
CA ILE A 51 -26.02 -16.21 11.19
C ILE A 51 -27.05 -16.89 10.30
N TRP A 52 -26.73 -18.10 9.82
CA TRP A 52 -27.63 -18.89 8.99
C TRP A 52 -28.77 -19.48 9.82
N ASN A 53 -30.01 -19.26 9.37
CA ASN A 53 -31.20 -19.90 9.89
C ASN A 53 -31.64 -21.00 8.92
N GLU A 54 -31.51 -22.27 9.34
CA GLU A 54 -31.87 -23.42 8.51
C GLU A 54 -33.39 -23.53 8.26
N ASP A 55 -34.20 -23.24 9.27
CA ASP A 55 -35.65 -23.41 9.19
C ASP A 55 -36.28 -22.40 8.23
N GLU A 56 -35.72 -21.19 8.19
CA GLU A 56 -36.23 -20.09 7.36
C GLU A 56 -35.47 -19.96 6.02
N GLY A 57 -34.29 -20.57 5.89
CA GLY A 57 -33.47 -20.47 4.67
C GLY A 57 -32.93 -19.06 4.42
N ILE A 58 -32.64 -18.31 5.49
CA ILE A 58 -32.15 -16.92 5.43
C ILE A 58 -30.94 -16.70 6.34
N TRP A 59 -30.22 -15.60 6.09
CA TRP A 59 -29.24 -15.06 7.02
C TRP A 59 -29.88 -13.99 7.89
N THR A 60 -29.80 -14.16 9.20
CA THR A 60 -30.03 -13.06 10.14
C THR A 60 -28.75 -12.25 10.26
N VAL A 61 -28.80 -10.95 10.01
CA VAL A 61 -27.64 -10.06 10.04
C VAL A 61 -27.76 -9.03 11.14
N LYS A 62 -26.62 -8.65 11.72
CA LYS A 62 -26.53 -7.60 12.73
C LYS A 62 -25.68 -6.46 12.21
N VAL A 63 -26.20 -5.24 12.31
CA VAL A 63 -25.53 -4.04 11.83
C VAL A 63 -25.55 -2.97 12.92
N LYS A 64 -24.41 -2.28 13.06
CA LYS A 64 -24.25 -1.14 13.95
C LYS A 64 -24.14 0.15 13.14
N ASP A 65 -25.02 1.11 13.41
CA ASP A 65 -24.85 2.49 12.94
C ASP A 65 -23.73 3.15 13.76
N LEU A 66 -22.69 3.64 13.08
CA LEU A 66 -21.52 4.24 13.72
C LEU A 66 -21.74 5.71 14.09
N VAL A 67 -22.79 6.35 13.57
CA VAL A 67 -23.18 7.73 13.89
C VAL A 67 -24.03 7.75 15.15
N THR A 68 -25.07 6.93 15.23
CA THR A 68 -25.98 6.90 16.39
C THR A 68 -25.50 5.94 17.49
N GLY A 69 -24.74 4.91 17.11
CA GLY A 69 -24.35 3.82 17.99
C GLY A 69 -25.39 2.70 18.09
N ASP A 70 -26.55 2.85 17.44
CA ASP A 70 -27.63 1.87 17.48
C ASP A 70 -27.23 0.57 16.79
N VAL A 71 -27.73 -0.54 17.33
CA VAL A 71 -27.54 -1.88 16.77
C VAL A 71 -28.90 -2.46 16.41
N PHE A 72 -29.04 -2.93 15.18
CA PHE A 72 -30.28 -3.54 14.72
C PHE A 72 -30.00 -4.87 14.01
N ASN A 73 -31.04 -5.72 13.99
CA ASN A 73 -31.04 -6.95 13.21
C ASN A 73 -31.86 -6.74 11.93
N ASP A 74 -31.44 -7.40 10.86
CA ASP A 74 -32.16 -7.49 9.60
C ASP A 74 -31.99 -8.90 9.02
N TRP A 75 -32.54 -9.18 7.85
CA TRP A 75 -32.41 -10.47 7.19
C TRP A 75 -32.12 -10.36 5.70
N VAL A 76 -31.37 -11.33 5.16
CA VAL A 76 -31.06 -11.42 3.72
C VAL A 76 -31.04 -12.87 3.25
N HIS A 77 -31.34 -13.10 1.97
CA HIS A 77 -31.20 -14.43 1.38
C HIS A 77 -29.74 -14.79 1.06
N ILE A 78 -28.92 -13.80 0.70
CA ILE A 78 -27.54 -14.00 0.22
C ILE A 78 -26.63 -12.96 0.87
N VAL A 79 -25.49 -13.43 1.39
CA VAL A 79 -24.40 -12.58 1.86
C VAL A 79 -23.24 -12.67 0.87
N ILE A 80 -22.86 -11.54 0.28
CA ILE A 80 -21.69 -11.43 -0.59
C ILE A 80 -20.63 -10.62 0.17
N ASN A 81 -19.53 -11.27 0.57
CA ASN A 81 -18.44 -10.60 1.27
C ASN A 81 -17.53 -9.86 0.28
N GLY A 82 -17.72 -8.55 0.17
CA GLY A 82 -16.87 -7.64 -0.60
C GLY A 82 -15.91 -6.79 0.25
N THR A 83 -15.57 -7.20 1.49
CA THR A 83 -14.83 -6.31 2.41
C THR A 83 -13.38 -6.06 1.99
N GLY A 84 -12.80 -6.86 1.08
CA GLY A 84 -11.39 -6.82 0.71
C GLY A 84 -10.45 -7.43 1.75
N ILE A 85 -9.19 -7.63 1.39
CA ILE A 85 -8.19 -8.40 2.17
C ILE A 85 -7.07 -7.55 2.80
N LEU A 86 -6.97 -6.25 2.49
CA LEU A 86 -5.90 -5.34 2.95
C LEU A 86 -6.46 -4.08 3.62
N ASN A 87 -7.23 -4.28 4.69
CA ASN A 87 -7.92 -3.19 5.41
C ASN A 87 -8.04 -3.45 6.93
N ASN A 88 -7.66 -4.64 7.39
CA ASN A 88 -7.68 -5.00 8.80
C ASN A 88 -6.30 -4.75 9.40
N TRP A 89 -6.02 -3.51 9.75
CA TRP A 89 -4.72 -3.15 10.33
C TRP A 89 -4.79 -3.18 11.86
N LYS A 90 -3.62 -3.30 12.49
CA LYS A 90 -3.46 -3.19 13.93
C LYS A 90 -2.17 -2.45 14.24
N TRP A 91 -2.12 -1.79 15.38
CA TRP A 91 -0.86 -1.26 15.90
C TRP A 91 0.18 -2.39 16.05
N PRO A 92 1.47 -2.11 15.81
CA PRO A 92 2.50 -3.08 16.09
C PRO A 92 2.57 -3.34 17.59
N ASP A 93 2.85 -4.59 17.95
CA ASP A 93 3.06 -5.00 19.33
C ASP A 93 4.46 -4.53 19.80
N VAL A 94 4.54 -3.25 20.17
CA VAL A 94 5.74 -2.60 20.69
C VAL A 94 5.42 -2.04 22.07
N PRO A 95 6.12 -2.49 23.13
CA PRO A 95 5.89 -1.99 24.48
C PRO A 95 6.02 -0.46 24.54
N GLY A 96 5.11 0.21 25.23
CA GLY A 96 5.12 1.68 25.40
C GLY A 96 4.79 2.49 24.14
N LEU A 97 4.32 1.86 23.05
CA LEU A 97 3.98 2.59 21.80
C LEU A 97 3.06 3.79 22.05
N HIS A 98 2.05 3.62 22.90
CA HIS A 98 1.08 4.66 23.26
C HIS A 98 1.55 5.60 24.38
N ASP A 99 2.75 5.39 24.93
CA ASP A 99 3.37 6.32 25.90
C ASP A 99 4.07 7.49 25.19
N PHE A 100 4.33 7.35 23.88
CA PHE A 100 4.91 8.39 23.03
C PHE A 100 4.10 9.69 23.11
N LYS A 101 4.79 10.81 23.27
CA LYS A 101 4.18 12.15 23.39
C LYS A 101 4.22 12.95 22.10
N GLY A 102 4.95 12.48 21.09
CA GLY A 102 4.89 13.00 19.73
C GLY A 102 3.73 12.41 18.94
N ASP A 103 3.76 12.61 17.63
CA ASP A 103 2.68 12.22 16.73
C ASP A 103 2.82 10.74 16.30
N LEU A 104 1.78 9.94 16.53
CA LEU A 104 1.75 8.51 16.22
C LEU A 104 0.72 8.21 15.13
N PHE A 105 1.19 7.69 13.98
CA PHE A 105 0.36 7.36 12.83
C PHE A 105 0.46 5.89 12.46
N HIS A 106 -0.63 5.32 11.93
CA HIS A 106 -0.57 4.10 11.15
C HIS A 106 -0.84 4.43 9.69
N SER A 107 -0.11 3.83 8.75
CA SER A 107 -0.24 4.13 7.30
C SER A 107 -1.64 3.89 6.74
N ALA A 108 -2.45 3.06 7.42
CA ALA A 108 -3.83 2.76 7.07
C ALA A 108 -4.85 3.84 7.50
N VAL A 109 -4.46 4.76 8.38
CA VAL A 109 -5.27 5.91 8.84
C VAL A 109 -4.40 7.15 8.79
N TRP A 110 -3.97 7.47 7.57
CA TRP A 110 -3.09 8.60 7.30
C TRP A 110 -3.81 9.93 7.58
N GLN A 111 -3.09 10.88 8.18
CA GLN A 111 -3.57 12.24 8.38
C GLN A 111 -3.06 13.11 7.25
N THR A 112 -3.94 13.46 6.30
CA THR A 112 -3.58 14.21 5.08
C THR A 112 -3.11 15.63 5.34
N ASP A 113 -3.53 16.21 6.46
CA ASP A 113 -3.29 17.63 6.77
C ASP A 113 -2.09 17.82 7.71
N TYR A 114 -1.35 16.74 8.01
CA TYR A 114 -0.22 16.78 8.92
C TYR A 114 1.08 17.19 8.21
N ASP A 115 1.72 18.24 8.71
CA ASP A 115 2.99 18.76 8.16
C ASP A 115 4.20 18.05 8.79
N LEU A 116 4.97 17.36 7.94
CA LEU A 116 6.21 16.66 8.32
C LEU A 116 7.45 17.55 8.23
N LYS A 117 7.31 18.80 7.79
CA LYS A 117 8.43 19.74 7.61
C LYS A 117 9.20 19.94 8.91
N ASN A 118 10.52 19.84 8.81
CA ASN A 118 11.47 19.98 9.93
C ASN A 118 11.27 18.98 11.09
N LYS A 119 10.46 17.92 10.92
CA LYS A 119 10.25 16.89 11.93
C LYS A 119 11.33 15.80 11.84
N SER A 120 11.72 15.26 12.98
CA SER A 120 12.44 14.00 13.07
C SER A 120 11.43 12.85 13.05
N VAL A 121 11.47 12.01 12.00
CA VAL A 121 10.43 11.02 11.73
C VAL A 121 10.99 9.60 11.79
N ALA A 122 10.29 8.67 12.45
CA ALA A 122 10.57 7.25 12.40
C ALA A 122 9.51 6.50 11.57
N VAL A 123 9.92 5.66 10.62
CA VAL A 123 9.04 4.76 9.87
C VAL A 123 9.31 3.32 10.28
N ILE A 124 8.33 2.67 10.91
CA ILE A 124 8.41 1.27 11.33
C ILE A 124 7.82 0.38 10.24
N GLY A 125 8.67 -0.40 9.57
CA GLY A 125 8.29 -1.39 8.56
C GLY A 125 8.75 -1.02 7.14
N ASN A 126 9.20 -2.02 6.39
CA ASN A 126 9.73 -1.89 5.03
C ASN A 126 8.93 -2.72 4.00
N GLY A 127 7.62 -2.85 4.21
CA GLY A 127 6.69 -3.35 3.19
C GLY A 127 6.29 -2.25 2.20
N SER A 128 5.31 -2.51 1.34
CA SER A 128 4.85 -1.56 0.31
C SER A 128 4.57 -0.15 0.84
N SER A 129 3.83 -0.03 1.96
CA SER A 129 3.55 1.26 2.57
C SER A 129 4.81 1.97 3.06
N GLY A 130 5.70 1.28 3.78
CA GLY A 130 6.92 1.88 4.31
C GLY A 130 7.88 2.33 3.21
N ILE A 131 8.02 1.52 2.16
CA ILE A 131 8.84 1.82 0.99
C ILE A 131 8.35 3.09 0.27
N GLN A 132 7.03 3.18 0.02
CA GLN A 132 6.46 4.37 -0.63
C GLN A 132 6.53 5.61 0.26
N ILE A 133 6.27 5.48 1.56
CA ILE A 133 6.33 6.60 2.52
C ILE A 133 7.75 7.13 2.63
N VAL A 134 8.74 6.27 2.88
CA VAL A 134 10.16 6.66 3.01
C VAL A 134 10.64 7.37 1.75
N ALA A 135 10.34 6.82 0.57
CA ALA A 135 10.72 7.44 -0.70
C ALA A 135 10.04 8.80 -0.94
N ALA A 136 8.88 9.05 -0.35
CA ALA A 136 8.11 10.27 -0.57
C ALA A 136 8.38 11.38 0.47
N ILE A 137 8.72 11.01 1.70
CA ILE A 137 9.03 11.98 2.77
C ILE A 137 10.52 12.31 2.87
N GLN A 138 11.38 11.65 2.08
CA GLN A 138 12.79 12.02 2.02
C GLN A 138 12.96 13.30 1.17
N PRO A 139 13.74 14.30 1.66
CA PRO A 139 14.03 15.54 0.94
C PRO A 139 15.02 15.35 -0.22
N GLY A 140 14.57 15.51 -1.47
CA GLY A 140 15.47 15.50 -2.63
C GLY A 140 14.72 15.45 -3.95
N GLU A 141 15.44 15.23 -5.07
CA GLU A 141 14.83 14.84 -6.35
C GLU A 141 14.26 13.40 -6.29
N THR A 142 13.52 13.08 -5.23
CA THR A 142 12.88 11.80 -5.06
C THR A 142 11.75 11.64 -6.06
N TYR A 143 11.35 10.40 -6.27
CA TYR A 143 10.38 9.98 -7.29
C TYR A 143 9.09 10.81 -7.31
N PHE A 144 8.65 11.33 -6.17
CA PHE A 144 7.40 12.08 -6.03
C PHE A 144 7.53 13.59 -6.26
N ALA A 145 8.74 14.17 -6.14
CA ALA A 145 8.97 15.62 -6.27
C ALA A 145 8.66 16.18 -7.68
N LYS A 146 8.53 15.32 -8.71
CA LYS A 146 8.22 15.71 -10.10
C LYS A 146 6.83 15.26 -10.57
N LEU A 147 6.03 14.64 -9.68
CA LEU A 147 4.65 14.26 -9.99
C LEU A 147 3.69 15.42 -9.64
N PRO A 148 2.57 15.57 -10.36
CA PRO A 148 1.53 16.51 -9.94
C PRO A 148 1.13 16.22 -8.49
N PRO A 149 0.80 17.25 -7.69
CA PRO A 149 0.52 17.08 -6.27
C PRO A 149 -0.55 16.01 -6.09
N SER A 150 -0.13 14.89 -5.51
CA SER A 150 -1.04 13.86 -5.03
C SER A 150 -1.19 14.06 -3.54
N THR A 151 -2.42 13.94 -3.05
CA THR A 151 -2.88 14.22 -1.68
C THR A 151 -2.19 13.44 -0.54
N PHE A 152 -1.15 12.64 -0.80
CA PHE A 152 -0.25 12.22 0.28
C PHE A 152 0.62 13.37 0.78
N PHE A 153 1.01 14.28 -0.11
CA PHE A 153 1.87 15.42 0.20
C PHE A 153 1.34 16.63 -0.56
N SER A 154 0.50 17.42 0.11
CA SER A 154 0.16 18.74 -0.37
C SER A 154 1.44 19.57 -0.39
N ASP A 155 1.90 19.91 -1.60
CA ASP A 155 2.86 20.98 -1.87
C ASP A 155 4.25 20.81 -1.22
N ASN A 156 5.19 20.17 -1.92
CA ASN A 156 6.66 20.33 -1.88
C ASN A 156 7.37 20.65 -0.54
N SER A 157 6.79 20.29 0.61
CA SER A 157 7.24 20.71 1.94
C SER A 157 7.59 19.54 2.86
N THR A 158 7.74 18.34 2.30
CA THR A 158 8.14 17.12 2.99
C THR A 158 9.62 17.05 3.38
N GLU A 159 10.28 18.20 3.58
CA GLU A 159 11.65 18.20 4.07
C GLU A 159 11.66 17.85 5.57
N VAL A 160 11.63 16.55 5.87
CA VAL A 160 11.86 16.06 7.22
C VAL A 160 13.29 16.42 7.65
N LYS A 161 13.45 16.83 8.91
CA LYS A 161 14.76 17.15 9.48
C LYS A 161 15.67 15.93 9.53
N SER A 162 15.11 14.78 9.92
CA SER A 162 15.82 13.50 9.92
C SER A 162 14.82 12.37 9.76
N LEU A 163 15.22 11.29 9.11
CA LEU A 163 14.40 10.11 8.89
C LEU A 163 15.08 8.87 9.45
N VAL A 164 14.39 8.15 10.32
CA VAL A 164 14.80 6.82 10.76
C VAL A 164 13.87 5.80 10.13
N THR A 165 14.41 4.78 9.47
CA THR A 165 13.60 3.69 8.89
C THR A 165 14.03 2.35 9.45
N PHE A 166 13.05 1.56 9.89
CA PHE A 166 13.27 0.25 10.49
C PHE A 166 13.07 -0.86 9.46
N ILE A 167 14.14 -1.58 9.16
CA ILE A 167 14.16 -2.73 8.24
C ILE A 167 14.32 -4.00 9.08
N ARG A 168 13.19 -4.61 9.45
CA ARG A 168 13.19 -5.85 10.25
C ARG A 168 13.45 -7.09 9.41
N SER A 169 12.94 -7.12 8.18
CA SER A 169 12.95 -8.31 7.34
C SER A 169 13.43 -7.99 5.93
N PRO A 170 14.17 -8.91 5.28
CA PRO A 170 14.56 -8.74 3.90
C PRO A 170 13.34 -8.59 2.98
N THR A 171 13.47 -7.70 2.00
CA THR A 171 12.45 -7.40 0.99
C THR A 171 13.12 -7.11 -0.34
N TRP A 172 12.68 -7.80 -1.40
CA TRP A 172 13.08 -7.46 -2.77
C TRP A 172 12.51 -6.09 -3.15
N ILE A 173 13.39 -5.15 -3.46
CA ILE A 173 13.01 -3.86 -4.05
C ILE A 173 13.18 -3.97 -5.56
N THR A 174 12.09 -3.91 -6.30
CA THR A 174 12.12 -4.13 -7.75
C THR A 174 11.91 -2.83 -8.52
N ALA A 175 12.24 -2.84 -9.81
CA ALA A 175 11.77 -1.82 -10.73
C ALA A 175 10.24 -1.80 -10.80
N GLY A 176 9.68 -0.69 -11.29
CA GLY A 176 8.26 -0.58 -11.61
C GLY A 176 7.79 -1.66 -12.58
N PHE A 177 6.49 -1.88 -12.61
CA PHE A 177 5.86 -2.71 -13.62
C PHE A 177 5.86 -2.01 -14.99
N ALA A 178 5.62 -2.75 -16.08
CA ALA A 178 5.48 -2.19 -17.43
C ALA A 178 6.61 -1.22 -17.84
N GLN A 179 7.88 -1.59 -17.65
CA GLN A 179 9.03 -0.68 -17.81
C GLN A 179 9.16 -0.14 -19.24
N SER A 180 8.74 -0.92 -20.24
CA SER A 180 8.74 -0.47 -21.64
C SER A 180 7.77 0.69 -21.90
N HIS A 181 6.82 0.92 -20.98
CA HIS A 181 5.83 1.98 -21.02
C HIS A 181 6.04 3.01 -19.90
N ALA A 182 7.17 2.96 -19.18
CA ALA A 182 7.49 3.90 -18.12
C ALA A 182 8.20 5.15 -18.65
N GLY A 183 8.23 6.20 -17.84
CA GLY A 183 9.03 7.40 -18.13
C GLY A 183 10.53 7.13 -17.98
N PRO A 184 11.38 8.11 -18.32
CA PRO A 184 12.83 7.99 -18.23
C PRO A 184 13.29 7.47 -16.85
N GLY A 185 14.15 6.45 -16.84
CA GLY A 185 14.63 5.81 -15.62
C GLY A 185 13.59 4.98 -14.87
N GLY A 186 12.54 4.50 -15.56
CA GLY A 186 11.46 3.72 -14.96
C GLY A 186 10.49 4.54 -14.12
N LYS A 187 10.53 5.88 -14.28
CA LYS A 187 9.75 6.81 -13.47
C LYS A 187 8.28 6.84 -13.88
N ASN A 188 7.40 7.17 -12.94
CA ASN A 188 6.03 7.54 -13.29
C ASN A 188 6.05 8.89 -14.02
N TYR A 189 5.08 9.12 -14.90
CA TYR A 189 4.99 10.34 -15.70
C TYR A 189 3.53 10.71 -15.91
N ALA A 190 3.29 12.01 -16.10
CA ALA A 190 1.99 12.53 -16.49
C ALA A 190 1.79 12.38 -18.01
N PHE A 191 0.62 11.90 -18.42
CA PHE A 191 0.27 11.89 -19.84
C PHE A 191 0.09 13.31 -20.36
N SER A 192 0.66 13.59 -21.53
CA SER A 192 0.46 14.85 -22.21
C SER A 192 -1.00 15.01 -22.65
N GLN A 193 -1.43 16.26 -22.89
CA GLN A 193 -2.78 16.50 -23.39
C GLN A 193 -3.01 15.79 -24.75
N ALA A 194 -2.01 15.79 -25.63
CA ALA A 194 -2.07 15.07 -26.91
C ALA A 194 -2.28 13.57 -26.72
N GLN A 195 -1.56 12.93 -25.78
CA GLN A 195 -1.76 11.51 -25.46
C GLN A 195 -3.17 11.24 -24.92
N LYS A 196 -3.67 12.11 -24.03
CA LYS A 196 -5.02 12.00 -23.49
C LYS A 196 -6.08 12.14 -24.59
N ASP A 197 -5.89 13.06 -25.53
CA ASP A 197 -6.83 13.29 -26.63
C ASP A 197 -6.78 12.15 -27.66
N GLU A 198 -5.61 11.57 -27.91
CA GLU A 198 -5.45 10.35 -28.72
C GLU A 198 -6.17 9.16 -28.07
N PHE A 199 -6.00 8.95 -26.77
CA PHE A 199 -6.71 7.88 -26.06
C PHE A 199 -8.23 8.05 -26.08
N ARG A 200 -8.73 9.30 -26.07
CA ARG A 200 -10.17 9.60 -26.18
C ARG A 200 -10.70 9.43 -27.60
N GLY A 201 -9.93 9.88 -28.59
CA GLY A 201 -10.33 9.92 -29.99
C GLY A 201 -10.15 8.59 -30.74
N ASN A 202 -9.27 7.71 -30.25
CA ASN A 202 -8.92 6.46 -30.91
C ASN A 202 -8.98 5.26 -29.94
N ALA A 203 -10.16 4.64 -29.85
CA ALA A 203 -10.38 3.46 -29.02
C ALA A 203 -9.50 2.26 -29.41
N GLY A 204 -9.13 2.14 -30.69
CA GLY A 204 -8.24 1.09 -31.19
C GLY A 204 -6.83 1.25 -30.63
N HIS A 205 -6.24 2.44 -30.79
CA HIS A 205 -4.92 2.76 -30.25
C HIS A 205 -4.89 2.63 -28.72
N TYR A 206 -5.92 3.12 -28.03
CA TYR A 206 -6.02 2.97 -26.58
C TYR A 206 -6.09 1.49 -26.15
N SER A 207 -6.82 0.64 -26.89
CA SER A 207 -6.84 -0.79 -26.64
C SER A 207 -5.49 -1.45 -26.88
N GLU A 208 -4.76 -1.06 -27.92
CA GLU A 208 -3.42 -1.58 -28.21
C GLU A 208 -2.43 -1.21 -27.11
N TYR A 209 -2.42 0.05 -26.68
CA TYR A 209 -1.61 0.52 -25.56
C TYR A 209 -1.87 -0.30 -24.28
N ARG A 210 -3.13 -0.51 -23.91
CA ARG A 210 -3.50 -1.32 -22.74
C ARG A 210 -3.05 -2.78 -22.86
N LYS A 211 -3.26 -3.38 -24.04
CA LYS A 211 -2.82 -4.75 -24.32
C LYS A 211 -1.30 -4.89 -24.32
N GLY A 212 -0.57 -3.84 -24.70
CA GLY A 212 0.90 -3.80 -24.60
C GLY A 212 1.36 -3.89 -23.14
N ILE A 213 0.75 -3.09 -22.26
CA ILE A 213 1.00 -3.15 -20.81
C ILE A 213 0.62 -4.54 -20.26
N GLU A 214 -0.61 -5.01 -20.52
CA GLU A 214 -1.07 -6.33 -20.08
C GLU A 214 -0.17 -7.47 -20.57
N GLY A 215 0.29 -7.40 -21.82
CA GLY A 215 1.21 -8.35 -22.41
C GLY A 215 2.54 -8.41 -21.65
N GLU A 216 3.14 -7.27 -21.31
CA GLU A 216 4.37 -7.23 -20.51
C GLU A 216 4.14 -7.79 -19.10
N LEU A 217 3.00 -7.45 -18.46
CA LEU A 217 2.68 -7.95 -17.12
C LEU A 217 2.40 -9.45 -17.10
N ASN A 218 1.75 -9.98 -18.14
CA ASN A 218 1.44 -11.40 -18.22
C ASN A 218 2.67 -12.24 -18.63
N ALA A 219 3.61 -11.69 -19.40
CA ALA A 219 4.85 -12.39 -19.74
C ALA A 219 5.67 -12.76 -18.49
N ARG A 220 5.50 -12.02 -17.39
CA ARG A 220 6.16 -12.22 -16.10
C ARG A 220 5.77 -13.50 -15.38
N PHE A 221 4.68 -14.18 -15.75
CA PHE A 221 4.30 -15.46 -15.11
C PHE A 221 5.37 -16.55 -15.23
N LYS A 222 6.34 -16.43 -16.15
CA LYS A 222 7.43 -17.39 -16.27
C LYS A 222 8.44 -17.31 -15.12
N PHE A 223 8.68 -16.12 -14.55
CA PHE A 223 9.68 -15.97 -13.48
C PHE A 223 9.15 -16.43 -12.11
N VAL A 224 7.83 -16.57 -11.93
CA VAL A 224 7.27 -17.09 -10.67
C VAL A 224 7.38 -18.62 -10.56
N ILE A 225 7.76 -19.29 -11.65
CA ILE A 225 8.05 -20.72 -11.65
C ILE A 225 9.39 -20.93 -10.97
N ALA A 226 9.39 -21.69 -9.87
CA ALA A 226 10.61 -22.02 -9.14
C ALA A 226 11.65 -22.67 -10.06
N ASP A 227 12.91 -22.29 -9.88
CA ASP A 227 14.08 -22.82 -10.59
C ASP A 227 14.04 -22.67 -12.13
N SER A 228 13.18 -21.80 -12.67
CA SER A 228 13.19 -21.48 -14.10
C SER A 228 14.36 -20.55 -14.46
N PRO A 229 14.84 -20.58 -15.73
CA PRO A 229 15.81 -19.61 -16.21
C PRO A 229 15.36 -18.16 -15.99
N GLU A 230 14.07 -17.87 -16.24
CA GLU A 230 13.50 -16.54 -16.04
C GLU A 230 13.48 -16.11 -14.56
N GLN A 231 13.32 -17.04 -13.63
CA GLN A 231 13.39 -16.77 -12.19
C GLN A 231 14.82 -16.37 -11.77
N GLU A 232 15.83 -17.08 -12.28
CA GLU A 232 17.23 -16.77 -12.00
C GLU A 232 17.64 -15.45 -12.66
N GLU A 233 17.21 -15.19 -13.90
CA GLU A 233 17.38 -13.88 -14.55
C GLU A 233 16.75 -12.75 -13.73
N ALA A 234 15.51 -12.93 -13.26
CA ALA A 234 14.83 -11.95 -12.42
C ALA A 234 15.57 -11.71 -11.09
N ARG A 235 16.15 -12.76 -10.50
CA ARG A 235 16.98 -12.68 -9.30
C ARG A 235 18.25 -11.88 -9.55
N GLN A 236 19.00 -12.18 -10.60
CA GLN A 236 20.24 -11.50 -10.95
C GLN A 236 19.98 -10.03 -11.30
N PHE A 237 18.95 -9.75 -12.10
CA PHE A 237 18.55 -8.40 -12.44
C PHE A 237 18.19 -7.58 -11.20
N SER A 238 17.33 -8.12 -10.32
CA SER A 238 16.89 -7.42 -9.11
C SER A 238 18.06 -7.18 -8.16
N LYS A 239 18.99 -8.14 -8.04
CA LYS A 239 20.20 -8.01 -7.23
C LYS A 239 21.10 -6.90 -7.76
N LEU A 240 21.36 -6.87 -9.07
CA LEU A 240 22.18 -5.84 -9.70
C LEU A 240 21.56 -4.45 -9.55
N GLU A 241 20.26 -4.32 -9.75
CA GLU A 241 19.52 -3.07 -9.54
C GLU A 241 19.64 -2.59 -8.08
N MET A 242 19.42 -3.48 -7.11
CA MET A 242 19.56 -3.15 -5.70
C MET A 242 20.98 -2.71 -5.35
N GLN A 243 21.99 -3.44 -5.83
CA GLN A 243 23.41 -3.10 -5.63
C GLN A 243 23.81 -1.76 -6.26
N THR A 244 23.25 -1.44 -7.43
CA THR A 244 23.57 -0.22 -8.16
C THR A 244 22.98 1.01 -7.47
N LYS A 245 21.75 0.90 -6.96
CA LYS A 245 21.02 2.01 -6.31
C LYS A 245 21.39 2.18 -4.84
N LEU A 246 21.58 1.07 -4.12
CA LEU A 246 21.98 1.07 -2.71
C LEU A 246 23.47 0.78 -2.59
N LYS A 247 24.27 1.84 -2.44
CA LYS A 247 25.74 1.76 -2.36
C LYS A 247 26.27 1.35 -0.97
N ASP A 248 25.42 1.26 0.04
CA ASP A 248 25.79 0.81 1.38
C ASP A 248 25.68 -0.72 1.50
N GLU A 249 26.84 -1.40 1.56
CA GLU A 249 26.91 -2.86 1.67
C GLU A 249 26.31 -3.41 2.96
N LYS A 250 26.36 -2.67 4.07
CA LYS A 250 25.81 -3.11 5.36
C LYS A 250 24.29 -3.12 5.31
N ILE A 251 23.68 -2.08 4.75
CA ILE A 251 22.23 -2.01 4.56
C ILE A 251 21.80 -3.07 3.55
N LEU A 252 22.52 -3.19 2.43
CA LEU A 252 22.20 -4.16 1.37
C LEU A 252 22.18 -5.59 1.91
N LYS A 253 23.14 -5.96 2.77
CA LYS A 253 23.19 -7.29 3.39
C LYS A 253 21.96 -7.62 4.24
N HIS A 254 21.32 -6.61 4.85
CA HIS A 254 20.12 -6.81 5.67
C HIS A 254 18.83 -6.74 4.85
N LEU A 255 18.80 -5.88 3.82
CA LEU A 255 17.61 -5.66 2.99
C LEU A 255 17.42 -6.75 1.93
N MET A 256 18.51 -7.21 1.31
CA MET A 256 18.45 -8.14 0.18
C MET A 256 18.16 -9.58 0.65
N PRO A 257 17.08 -10.22 0.16
CA PRO A 257 16.77 -11.60 0.53
C PRO A 257 17.78 -12.61 -0.01
N ASP A 258 18.18 -13.56 0.82
CA ASP A 258 19.00 -14.73 0.45
C ASP A 258 18.18 -16.04 0.40
N ASN A 259 17.11 -16.11 1.18
CA ASN A 259 16.32 -17.30 1.47
C ASN A 259 14.98 -17.40 0.72
N PHE A 260 14.61 -16.42 -0.10
CA PHE A 260 13.42 -16.52 -0.97
C PHE A 260 13.62 -15.80 -2.31
N ALA A 261 12.98 -16.35 -3.34
CA ALA A 261 13.03 -15.86 -4.71
C ALA A 261 12.27 -14.53 -4.90
N VAL A 262 12.67 -13.76 -5.92
CA VAL A 262 11.89 -12.64 -6.43
C VAL A 262 10.50 -13.17 -6.84
N GLY A 263 9.43 -12.57 -6.33
CA GLY A 263 8.05 -13.01 -6.58
C GLY A 263 7.45 -13.97 -5.56
N CYS A 264 8.22 -14.55 -4.63
CA CYS A 264 7.66 -15.34 -3.50
C CYS A 264 6.79 -14.50 -2.56
N ARG A 265 7.07 -13.19 -2.52
CA ARG A 265 6.21 -12.17 -1.92
C ARG A 265 5.80 -11.19 -3.01
N MET A 266 4.71 -10.47 -2.78
CA MET A 266 4.25 -9.43 -3.70
C MET A 266 5.40 -8.49 -4.06
N LEU A 267 5.65 -8.33 -5.36
CA LEU A 267 6.69 -7.44 -5.85
C LEU A 267 6.43 -6.02 -5.36
N THR A 268 7.48 -5.37 -4.87
CA THR A 268 7.39 -4.02 -4.32
C THR A 268 8.25 -3.08 -5.13
N PRO A 269 7.68 -2.42 -6.16
CA PRO A 269 8.33 -1.31 -6.81
C PRO A 269 8.73 -0.23 -5.80
N GLY A 270 10.03 0.08 -5.74
CA GLY A 270 10.57 1.04 -4.77
C GLY A 270 11.36 2.14 -5.44
N ASN A 271 10.79 2.78 -6.46
CA ASN A 271 11.45 3.90 -7.14
C ASN A 271 11.76 5.02 -6.13
N GLY A 272 13.03 5.40 -6.02
CA GLY A 272 13.50 6.41 -5.06
C GLY A 272 13.71 5.90 -3.63
N TYR A 273 13.29 4.68 -3.30
CA TYR A 273 13.44 4.14 -1.94
C TYR A 273 14.89 3.81 -1.62
N LEU A 274 15.58 3.07 -2.51
CA LEU A 274 16.96 2.65 -2.28
C LEU A 274 17.91 3.84 -2.24
N GLU A 275 17.67 4.83 -3.10
CA GLU A 275 18.39 6.10 -3.11
C GLU A 275 18.16 6.87 -1.81
N ALA A 276 16.90 6.95 -1.33
CA ALA A 276 16.58 7.60 -0.06
C ALA A 276 17.29 6.98 1.14
N LEU A 277 17.58 5.67 1.14
CA LEU A 277 18.34 5.03 2.23
C LEU A 277 19.81 5.49 2.31
N THR A 278 20.34 6.15 1.28
CA THR A 278 21.74 6.59 1.20
C THR A 278 21.95 8.06 1.56
N GLU A 279 20.87 8.78 1.83
CA GLU A 279 20.90 10.22 2.09
C GLU A 279 21.37 10.53 3.51
N ASP A 280 22.11 11.64 3.69
CA ASP A 280 22.82 11.95 4.94
C ASP A 280 21.90 12.13 6.15
N ASN A 281 20.65 12.54 5.93
CA ASN A 281 19.65 12.71 6.99
C ASN A 281 18.84 11.44 7.27
N VAL A 282 19.17 10.32 6.61
CA VAL A 282 18.46 9.05 6.73
C VAL A 282 19.30 8.04 7.49
N ARG A 283 18.68 7.45 8.52
CA ARG A 283 19.27 6.38 9.30
C ARG A 283 18.47 5.10 9.13
N VAL A 284 19.14 4.05 8.64
CA VAL A 284 18.59 2.71 8.60
C VAL A 284 18.88 1.96 9.89
N VAL A 285 17.82 1.48 10.54
CA VAL A 285 17.90 0.69 11.77
C VAL A 285 17.49 -0.75 11.46
N VAL A 286 18.41 -1.67 11.75
CA VAL A 286 18.21 -3.13 11.63
C VAL A 286 18.10 -3.81 13.00
N ASP A 287 18.40 -3.07 14.07
CA ASP A 287 18.25 -3.53 15.45
C ASP A 287 16.78 -3.67 15.85
N SER A 288 16.54 -4.50 16.85
CA SER A 288 15.20 -4.65 17.44
C SER A 288 14.85 -3.48 18.34
N ILE A 289 13.59 -3.03 18.27
CA ILE A 289 13.01 -2.10 19.22
C ILE A 289 12.86 -2.81 20.57
N GLN A 290 13.28 -2.16 21.66
CA GLN A 290 13.03 -2.61 23.02
C GLN A 290 11.64 -2.14 23.49
N ASN A 291 11.43 -0.83 23.47
CA ASN A 291 10.16 -0.18 23.78
C ASN A 291 10.16 1.26 23.23
N VAL A 292 8.99 1.85 23.17
CA VAL A 292 8.82 3.28 22.91
C VAL A 292 8.77 4.02 24.26
N GLN A 293 9.35 5.20 24.29
CA GLN A 293 9.37 6.12 25.43
C GLN A 293 8.67 7.43 25.03
N ALA A 294 8.50 8.34 26.00
CA ALA A 294 7.80 9.60 25.78
C ALA A 294 8.35 10.45 24.61
N ASN A 295 9.67 10.44 24.39
CA ASN A 295 10.38 11.26 23.39
C ASN A 295 10.96 10.46 22.21
N GLY A 296 10.74 9.14 22.12
CA GLY A 296 11.36 8.36 21.05
C GLY A 296 11.33 6.85 21.21
N ILE A 297 12.19 6.17 20.46
CA ILE A 297 12.25 4.71 20.36
C ILE A 297 13.55 4.21 21.00
N LEU A 298 13.45 3.41 22.06
CA LEU A 298 14.61 2.75 22.67
C LEU A 298 14.90 1.43 21.93
N LEU A 299 16.11 1.30 21.41
CA LEU A 299 16.62 0.08 20.80
C LEU A 299 17.15 -0.89 21.85
N LYS A 300 17.17 -2.19 21.52
CA LYS A 300 17.75 -3.22 22.41
C LYS A 300 19.24 -3.06 22.68
N ASN A 301 19.95 -2.29 21.85
CA ASN A 301 21.37 -1.97 22.05
C ASN A 301 21.58 -0.84 23.07
N GLY A 302 20.51 -0.27 23.64
CA GLY A 302 20.54 0.80 24.65
C GLY A 302 20.45 2.22 24.09
N GLU A 303 20.46 2.37 22.76
CA GLU A 303 20.34 3.68 22.12
C GLU A 303 18.89 4.18 22.08
N LEU A 304 18.70 5.44 22.46
CA LEU A 304 17.42 6.14 22.31
C LEU A 304 17.43 6.99 21.03
N LEU A 305 16.49 6.69 20.14
CA LEU A 305 16.24 7.47 18.93
C LEU A 305 15.14 8.49 19.22
N GLU A 306 15.54 9.74 19.48
CA GLU A 306 14.59 10.84 19.67
C GLU A 306 13.94 11.23 18.34
N VAL A 307 12.61 11.24 18.32
CA VAL A 307 11.81 11.58 17.13
C VAL A 307 10.56 12.34 17.54
N ASP A 308 10.08 13.20 16.65
CA ASP A 308 8.83 13.96 16.82
C ASP A 308 7.62 13.14 16.35
N THR A 309 7.82 12.23 15.40
CA THR A 309 6.74 11.48 14.74
C THR A 309 7.13 10.02 14.52
N ILE A 310 6.20 9.10 14.81
CA ILE A 310 6.32 7.67 14.51
C ILE A 310 5.22 7.28 13.52
N ILE A 311 5.61 6.73 12.38
CA ILE A 311 4.74 6.18 11.35
C ILE A 311 4.87 4.66 11.35
N CYS A 312 3.82 3.95 11.74
CA CYS A 312 3.72 2.51 11.64
C CYS A 312 3.23 2.10 10.25
N ALA A 313 4.11 1.51 9.45
CA ALA A 313 3.82 0.91 8.15
C ALA A 313 3.83 -0.63 8.25
N THR A 314 3.10 -1.15 9.23
CA THR A 314 3.26 -2.51 9.76
C THR A 314 2.30 -3.55 9.17
N GLY A 315 1.62 -3.19 8.08
CA GLY A 315 0.80 -4.10 7.29
C GLY A 315 -0.60 -4.34 7.85
N PHE A 316 -1.17 -5.48 7.47
CA PHE A 316 -2.56 -5.86 7.73
C PHE A 316 -2.62 -7.33 8.17
N ASP A 317 -3.72 -7.71 8.80
CA ASP A 317 -4.09 -9.11 9.02
C ASP A 317 -4.44 -9.77 7.67
N LEU A 318 -3.72 -10.86 7.38
CA LEU A 318 -3.82 -11.65 6.16
C LEU A 318 -4.43 -13.04 6.41
N SER A 319 -5.24 -13.19 7.45
CA SER A 319 -5.94 -14.45 7.74
C SER A 319 -7.00 -14.83 6.70
N PHE A 320 -7.40 -13.90 5.83
CA PHE A 320 -8.52 -14.03 4.88
C PHE A 320 -9.86 -14.37 5.56
N CYS A 321 -9.94 -14.20 6.88
CA CYS A 321 -11.16 -14.40 7.66
C CYS A 321 -12.03 -13.13 7.63
N PRO A 322 -13.37 -13.25 7.47
CA PRO A 322 -14.27 -12.11 7.63
C PRO A 322 -14.08 -11.42 8.99
N ARG A 323 -14.22 -10.10 9.02
CA ARG A 323 -14.10 -9.28 10.25
C ARG A 323 -15.37 -9.23 11.10
N PHE A 324 -16.31 -10.09 10.80
CA PHE A 324 -17.62 -10.18 11.41
C PHE A 324 -17.92 -11.65 11.66
N ASP A 325 -18.77 -11.91 12.64
CA ASP A 325 -19.11 -13.29 12.98
C ASP A 325 -19.95 -13.88 11.85
N LEU A 326 -19.39 -14.86 11.14
CA LEU A 326 -20.10 -15.58 10.10
C LEU A 326 -20.32 -17.01 10.56
N ILE A 327 -21.56 -17.31 10.96
CA ILE A 327 -21.96 -18.58 11.54
C ILE A 327 -22.86 -19.30 10.53
N GLY A 328 -22.36 -20.39 9.98
CA GLY A 328 -23.07 -21.19 8.98
C GLY A 328 -23.99 -22.25 9.60
N ARG A 329 -24.19 -23.32 8.83
CA ARG A 329 -24.95 -24.50 9.25
C ARG A 329 -24.41 -25.10 10.55
N ASP A 330 -25.29 -25.72 11.32
CA ASP A 330 -24.99 -26.37 12.59
C ASP A 330 -24.35 -25.46 13.65
N GLY A 331 -24.47 -24.13 13.49
CA GLY A 331 -23.88 -23.15 14.40
C GLY A 331 -22.36 -23.01 14.28
N ILE A 332 -21.75 -23.53 13.21
CA ILE A 332 -20.29 -23.54 13.03
C ILE A 332 -19.82 -22.19 12.50
N ALA A 333 -18.88 -21.56 13.20
CA ALA A 333 -18.25 -20.32 12.76
C ALA A 333 -17.22 -20.57 11.65
N ILE A 334 -17.13 -19.65 10.68
CA ILE A 334 -16.21 -19.82 9.53
C ILE A 334 -14.73 -19.89 9.94
N HIS A 335 -14.36 -19.30 11.08
CA HIS A 335 -12.99 -19.31 11.57
C HIS A 335 -12.58 -20.65 12.22
N GLU A 336 -13.54 -21.55 12.47
CA GLU A 336 -13.29 -22.89 13.02
C GLU A 336 -13.05 -23.95 11.92
N LYS A 337 -13.23 -23.59 10.64
CA LYS A 337 -13.03 -24.46 9.48
C LYS A 337 -11.74 -24.12 8.74
#